data_AF-A0A3A3YXG0-F1
#
_entry.id   AF-A0A3A3YXG0-F1
#
_cell.length_a   1.000
_cell.length_b   1.000
_cell.length_c   1.000
_cell.angle_alpha   90.00
_cell.angle_beta   90.00
_cell.angle_gamma   90.00
#
_symmetry.space_group_name_H-M   'P 1'
#
loop_
_entity.id
_entity.type
_entity.pdbx_description
1 polymer ?
#
loop_
_entity_poly.entity_id
_entity_poly.type
_entity_poly.pdbx_seq_one_letter_code
_entity_poly.pdbx_strand_id
1 'polypeptide(L)'
;MDLLDPALAGPAGAARLRAALAALLGFHRAVEAQVDAWAAGGAPEATALEWPHRRKAHLAAADLRAAGAGAQEVAGVAPMALPPLAGTGGALGALYVSEGSTLGGQVVARHLQGSGVPVPSVLRPYGGATGPRWQAYRATARAWAGDDPARADALVQGAVTTFDALDRHCRGLVPERAA
;
A
#
# COMPACT_ATOMS: atom_id res chain seq x y z
N MET A 1 8.26 4.99 -13.00
CA MET A 1 8.47 5.96 -11.91
C MET A 1 9.69 5.52 -11.13
N ASP A 2 10.87 6.06 -11.46
CA ASP A 2 12.10 5.68 -10.78
C ASP A 2 12.27 6.56 -9.52
N LEU A 3 11.90 6.00 -8.37
CA LEU A 3 12.09 6.63 -7.06
C LEU A 3 13.53 6.49 -6.54
N LEU A 4 14.41 5.80 -7.27
CA LEU A 4 15.80 5.53 -6.90
C LEU A 4 16.79 6.45 -7.62
N ASP A 5 16.32 7.34 -8.49
CA ASP A 5 17.13 8.39 -9.12
C ASP A 5 17.65 9.37 -8.03
N PRO A 6 18.97 9.52 -7.85
CA PRO A 6 19.56 10.38 -6.83
C PRO A 6 19.22 11.88 -7.00
N ALA A 7 18.72 12.31 -8.16
CA ALA A 7 18.24 13.68 -8.38
C ALA A 7 16.78 13.88 -7.95
N LEU A 8 16.48 13.63 -6.67
CA LEU A 8 15.21 14.06 -6.06
C LEU A 8 15.24 15.53 -5.59
N ALA A 9 16.42 16.14 -5.58
CA ALA A 9 16.58 17.56 -5.32
C ALA A 9 16.08 18.39 -6.51
N GLY A 10 15.20 19.36 -6.23
CA GLY A 10 14.66 20.28 -7.23
C GLY A 10 13.24 19.95 -7.71
N PRO A 11 12.65 20.80 -8.57
CA PRO A 11 11.23 20.75 -8.92
C PRO A 11 10.78 19.42 -9.55
N ALA A 12 11.63 18.79 -10.36
CA ALA A 12 11.33 17.51 -11.00
C ALA A 12 11.26 16.34 -9.98
N GLY A 13 12.13 16.33 -8.98
CA GLY A 13 12.10 15.35 -7.90
C GLY A 13 10.88 15.50 -7.00
N ALA A 14 10.51 16.75 -6.68
CA ALA A 14 9.29 17.05 -5.92
C ALA A 14 8.01 16.60 -6.66
N ALA A 15 7.94 16.85 -7.98
CA ALA A 15 6.82 16.38 -8.80
C ALA A 15 6.72 14.84 -8.84
N ARG A 16 7.85 14.14 -8.97
CA ARG A 16 7.91 12.66 -8.92
C ARG A 16 7.46 12.13 -7.56
N LEU A 17 7.90 12.75 -6.46
CA LEU A 17 7.47 12.37 -5.12
C LEU A 17 5.96 12.57 -4.94
N ARG A 18 5.41 13.72 -5.35
CA ARG A 18 3.96 13.98 -5.30
C ARG A 18 3.18 12.94 -6.09
N ALA A 19 3.63 12.60 -7.30
CA ALA A 19 3.00 11.56 -8.12
C ALA A 19 3.04 10.18 -7.44
N ALA A 20 4.18 9.81 -6.85
CA ALA A 20 4.31 8.56 -6.10
C ALA A 20 3.40 8.50 -4.88
N LEU A 21 3.28 9.61 -4.14
CA LEU A 21 2.42 9.70 -2.96
C LEU A 21 0.92 9.64 -3.34
N ALA A 22 0.54 10.27 -4.45
CA ALA A 22 -0.80 10.12 -5.00
C ALA A 22 -1.08 8.66 -5.43
N ALA A 23 -0.10 7.99 -6.04
CA ALA A 23 -0.20 6.58 -6.39
C ALA A 23 -0.46 5.69 -5.17
N LEU A 24 0.35 5.86 -4.13
CA LEU A 24 0.24 5.13 -2.86
C LEU A 24 -1.08 5.43 -2.15
N LEU A 25 -1.53 6.68 -2.17
CA LEU A 25 -2.83 7.06 -1.62
C LEU A 25 -3.97 6.33 -2.35
N GLY A 26 -3.96 6.31 -3.68
CA GLY A 26 -4.94 5.59 -4.49
C GLY A 26 -4.93 4.08 -4.20
N PHE A 27 -3.75 3.46 -4.13
CA PHE A 27 -3.58 2.05 -3.77
C PHE A 27 -4.17 1.74 -2.38
N HIS A 28 -3.76 2.50 -1.36
CA HIS A 28 -4.22 2.27 0.00
C HIS A 28 -5.72 2.54 0.16
N ARG A 29 -6.28 3.58 -0.47
CA ARG A 29 -7.74 3.81 -0.47
C ARG A 29 -8.51 2.61 -1.03
N ALA A 30 -8.05 2.04 -2.14
CA ALA A 30 -8.72 0.90 -2.78
C ALA A 30 -8.69 -0.36 -1.90
N VAL A 31 -7.51 -0.71 -1.38
CA VAL A 31 -7.36 -1.89 -0.51
C VAL A 31 -8.12 -1.70 0.80
N GLU A 32 -7.97 -0.54 1.45
CA GLU A 32 -8.61 -0.27 2.74
C GLU A 32 -10.13 -0.28 2.66
N ALA A 33 -10.72 0.26 1.59
CA ALA A 33 -12.18 0.25 1.42
C ALA A 33 -12.74 -1.18 1.37
N GLN A 34 -12.08 -2.09 0.66
CA GLN A 34 -12.54 -3.48 0.57
C GLN A 34 -12.25 -4.28 1.85
N VAL A 35 -11.10 -4.05 2.49
CA VAL A 35 -10.78 -4.68 3.79
C VAL A 35 -11.71 -4.16 4.89
N ASP A 36 -12.12 -2.89 4.84
CA ASP A 36 -13.11 -2.31 5.75
C ASP A 36 -14.47 -3.01 5.62
N ALA A 37 -14.94 -3.23 4.39
CA ALA A 37 -16.18 -3.96 4.15
C ALA A 37 -16.10 -5.42 4.65
N TRP A 38 -14.97 -6.10 4.40
CA TRP A 38 -14.73 -7.45 4.90
C TRP A 38 -14.67 -7.49 6.45
N ALA A 39 -13.96 -6.56 7.08
CA ALA A 39 -13.84 -6.48 8.53
C ALA A 39 -15.18 -6.15 9.21
N ALA A 40 -15.99 -5.27 8.62
CA ALA A 40 -17.34 -4.97 9.09
C ALA A 40 -18.27 -6.19 9.06
N GLY A 41 -17.96 -7.19 8.23
CA GLY A 41 -18.62 -8.50 8.22
C GLY A 41 -18.29 -9.41 9.41
N GLY A 42 -17.43 -8.97 10.33
CA GLY A 42 -17.12 -9.71 11.57
C GLY A 42 -16.07 -10.81 11.42
N ALA A 43 -15.20 -10.72 10.41
CA ALA A 43 -14.13 -11.69 10.20
C ALA A 43 -13.16 -11.74 11.40
N PRO A 44 -12.96 -12.89 12.07
CA PRO A 44 -12.06 -13.00 13.22
C PRO A 44 -10.61 -12.60 12.91
N GLU A 45 -10.18 -12.83 11.67
CA GLU A 45 -8.84 -12.47 11.20
C GLU A 45 -8.62 -10.95 11.18
N ALA A 46 -9.67 -10.16 10.93
CA ALA A 46 -9.58 -8.70 10.97
C ALA A 46 -9.28 -8.22 12.40
N THR A 47 -9.94 -8.82 13.40
CA THR A 47 -9.68 -8.58 14.82
C THR A 47 -8.28 -9.04 15.21
N ALA A 48 -7.87 -10.23 14.79
CA ALA A 48 -6.53 -10.77 15.05
C ALA A 48 -5.41 -9.90 14.44
N LEU A 49 -5.70 -9.21 13.34
CA LEU A 49 -4.80 -8.25 12.71
C LEU A 49 -4.94 -6.83 13.28
N GLU A 50 -5.75 -6.62 14.31
CA GLU A 50 -5.98 -5.32 14.93
C GLU A 50 -6.44 -4.27 13.91
N TRP A 51 -7.21 -4.68 12.90
CA TRP A 51 -7.83 -3.75 11.97
C TRP A 51 -8.76 -2.80 12.77
N PRO A 52 -8.70 -1.46 12.60
CA PRO A 52 -8.13 -0.71 11.48
C PRO A 52 -6.71 -0.12 11.69
N HIS A 53 -5.96 -0.51 12.73
CA HIS A 53 -4.63 0.06 13.03
C HIS A 53 -3.55 -0.22 11.97
N ARG A 54 -3.89 -0.94 10.89
CA ARG A 54 -3.01 -1.21 9.75
C ARG A 54 -3.27 -0.31 8.54
N ARG A 55 -4.27 0.57 8.58
CA ARG A 55 -4.55 1.56 7.53
C ARG A 55 -3.35 2.51 7.34
N LYS A 56 -3.10 2.92 6.11
CA LYS A 56 -1.96 3.74 5.64
C LYS A 56 -2.39 4.87 4.71
N ALA A 57 -3.62 4.87 4.19
CA ALA A 57 -4.13 5.91 3.30
C ALA A 57 -4.05 7.30 3.95
N HIS A 58 -4.31 7.40 5.25
CA HIS A 58 -4.20 8.65 5.99
C HIS A 58 -2.76 9.17 6.06
N LEU A 59 -1.75 8.28 6.12
CA LEU A 59 -0.33 8.64 6.08
C LEU A 59 0.05 9.14 4.69
N ALA A 60 -0.35 8.41 3.63
CA ALA A 60 -0.11 8.83 2.25
C ALA A 60 -0.74 10.21 1.96
N ALA A 61 -1.95 10.46 2.47
CA ALA A 61 -2.62 11.74 2.34
C ALA A 61 -1.91 12.87 3.10
N ALA A 62 -1.35 12.58 4.28
CA ALA A 62 -0.57 13.54 5.06
C ALA A 62 0.76 13.86 4.37
N ASP A 63 1.47 12.84 3.90
CA ASP A 63 2.71 13.00 3.15
C ASP A 63 2.50 13.78 1.85
N LEU A 64 1.41 13.52 1.12
CA LEU A 64 1.08 14.24 -0.11
C LEU A 64 0.80 15.73 0.16
N ARG A 65 0.13 16.06 1.27
CA ARG A 65 -0.03 17.45 1.74
C ARG A 65 1.31 18.08 2.11
N ALA A 66 2.16 17.36 2.83
CA ALA A 66 3.50 17.83 3.19
C ALA A 66 4.39 18.08 1.95
N ALA A 67 4.14 17.35 0.86
CA ALA A 67 4.78 17.55 -0.43
C ALA A 67 4.18 18.71 -1.26
N GLY A 68 3.26 19.51 -0.69
CA GLY A 68 2.73 20.73 -1.29
C GLY A 68 1.44 20.57 -2.10
N ALA A 69 0.74 19.43 -2.00
CA ALA A 69 -0.59 19.27 -2.59
C ALA A 69 -1.67 19.95 -1.72
N GLY A 70 -2.59 20.66 -2.36
CA GLY A 70 -3.75 21.27 -1.72
C GLY A 70 -4.78 20.23 -1.26
N ALA A 71 -5.69 20.64 -0.36
CA ALA A 71 -6.72 19.77 0.19
C ALA A 71 -7.64 19.14 -0.88
N GLN A 72 -8.00 19.92 -1.90
CA GLN A 72 -8.83 19.44 -3.02
C GLN A 72 -8.10 18.41 -3.89
N GLU A 73 -6.79 18.60 -4.14
CA GLU A 73 -5.97 17.63 -4.87
C GLU A 73 -5.89 16.30 -4.11
N VAL A 74 -5.67 16.35 -2.79
CA VAL A 74 -5.61 15.14 -1.95
C VAL A 74 -6.97 14.45 -1.83
N ALA A 75 -8.06 15.21 -1.74
CA ALA A 75 -9.41 14.65 -1.76
C ALA A 75 -9.70 13.96 -3.11
N GLY A 76 -9.34 14.61 -4.22
CA GLY A 76 -9.59 14.14 -5.58
C GLY A 76 -8.77 12.94 -6.06
N VAL A 77 -7.79 12.45 -5.28
CA VAL A 77 -7.04 11.23 -5.64
C VAL A 77 -7.98 10.02 -5.68
N ALA A 78 -8.33 9.55 -6.87
CA ALA A 78 -9.18 8.39 -7.02
C ALA A 78 -8.52 7.12 -6.42
N PRO A 79 -9.30 6.22 -5.80
CA PRO A 79 -8.80 4.89 -5.46
C PRO A 79 -8.36 4.16 -6.73
N MET A 80 -7.31 3.34 -6.61
CA MET A 80 -6.91 2.41 -7.64
C MET A 80 -8.09 1.51 -8.04
N ALA A 81 -8.22 1.18 -9.33
CA ALA A 81 -9.22 0.24 -9.82
C ALA A 81 -8.89 -1.20 -9.40
N LEU A 82 -9.32 -1.58 -8.20
CA LEU A 82 -9.17 -2.93 -7.64
C LEU A 82 -10.48 -3.72 -7.81
N PRO A 83 -10.46 -4.88 -8.50
CA PRO A 83 -11.62 -5.77 -8.56
C PRO A 83 -12.10 -6.20 -7.16
N PRO A 84 -13.37 -6.61 -7.00
CA PRO A 84 -13.88 -7.09 -5.72
C PRO A 84 -13.09 -8.31 -5.20
N LEU A 85 -12.63 -8.22 -3.95
CA LEU A 85 -11.95 -9.29 -3.25
C LEU A 85 -12.98 -10.26 -2.66
N ALA A 86 -12.82 -11.55 -2.96
CA ALA A 86 -13.74 -12.59 -2.51
C ALA A 86 -13.36 -13.10 -1.10
N GLY A 87 -14.22 -12.79 -0.11
CA GLY A 87 -14.15 -13.32 1.25
C GLY A 87 -12.79 -13.10 1.95
N THR A 88 -12.51 -13.94 2.95
CA THR A 88 -11.28 -13.83 3.76
C THR A 88 -10.00 -14.09 2.97
N GLY A 89 -10.01 -15.03 2.02
CA GLY A 89 -8.84 -15.27 1.16
C GLY A 89 -8.46 -14.04 0.36
N GLY A 90 -9.44 -13.41 -0.32
CA GLY A 90 -9.22 -12.17 -1.05
C GLY A 90 -8.67 -11.05 -0.17
N ALA A 91 -9.28 -10.82 1.00
CA ALA A 91 -8.86 -9.77 1.92
C ALA A 91 -7.44 -10.00 2.49
N LEU A 92 -7.13 -11.23 2.93
CA LEU A 92 -5.79 -11.58 3.41
C LEU A 92 -4.74 -11.51 2.30
N GLY A 93 -5.12 -11.83 1.06
CA GLY A 93 -4.28 -11.66 -0.12
C GLY A 93 -3.96 -10.19 -0.41
N ALA A 94 -4.95 -9.29 -0.34
CA ALA A 94 -4.69 -7.85 -0.49
C ALA A 94 -3.85 -7.28 0.68
N LEU A 95 -4.08 -7.78 1.89
CA LEU A 95 -3.25 -7.46 3.06
C LEU A 95 -1.82 -7.99 2.92
N TYR A 96 -1.58 -9.11 2.22
CA TYR A 96 -0.21 -9.54 1.88
C TYR A 96 0.56 -8.43 1.17
N VAL A 97 -0.07 -7.83 0.16
CA VAL A 97 0.54 -6.79 -0.66
C VAL A 97 0.71 -5.51 0.15
N SER A 98 -0.32 -5.08 0.88
CA SER A 98 -0.28 -3.86 1.71
C SER A 98 0.73 -3.96 2.87
N GLU A 99 0.75 -5.08 3.60
CA GLU A 99 1.69 -5.29 4.71
C GLU A 99 3.10 -5.57 4.20
N GLY A 100 3.25 -6.36 3.13
CA GLY A 100 4.54 -6.65 2.51
C GLY A 100 5.21 -5.40 1.95
N SER A 101 4.43 -4.44 1.42
CA SER A 101 4.95 -3.15 0.94
C SER A 101 5.73 -2.38 2.01
N THR A 102 5.44 -2.59 3.30
CA THR A 102 6.14 -1.91 4.39
C THR A 102 7.60 -2.37 4.53
N LEU A 103 7.93 -3.61 4.13
CA LEU A 103 9.31 -4.11 4.12
C LEU A 103 10.13 -3.43 3.02
N GLY A 104 9.57 -3.35 1.81
CA GLY A 104 10.16 -2.61 0.68
C GLY A 104 10.25 -1.12 0.98
N GLY A 105 9.24 -0.55 1.64
CA GLY A 105 9.22 0.85 2.07
C GLY A 105 10.40 1.21 2.97
N GLN A 106 10.86 0.31 3.86
CA GLN A 106 12.08 0.52 4.65
C GLN A 106 13.34 0.60 3.78
N VAL A 107 13.39 -0.12 2.65
CA VAL A 107 14.50 -0.04 1.68
C VAL A 107 14.46 1.30 0.96
N VAL A 108 13.31 1.69 0.42
CA VAL A 108 13.15 2.97 -0.28
C VAL A 108 13.46 4.13 0.66
N ALA A 109 12.94 4.10 1.89
CA ALA A 109 13.20 5.12 2.89
C ALA A 109 14.69 5.28 3.21
N ARG A 110 15.47 4.19 3.24
CA ARG A 110 16.92 4.25 3.41
C ARG A 110 17.63 4.93 2.23
N HIS A 111 17.16 4.70 1.00
CA HIS A 111 17.71 5.40 -0.17
C HIS A 111 17.37 6.89 -0.16
N LEU A 112 16.22 7.27 0.40
CA LEU A 112 15.85 8.67 0.59
C LEU A 112 16.66 9.36 1.69
N GLN A 113 17.29 8.62 2.61
CA GLN A 113 18.17 9.21 3.62
C GLN A 113 19.43 9.77 2.94
N GLY A 114 19.50 11.10 2.82
CA GLY A 114 20.60 11.81 2.15
C GLY A 114 20.22 12.50 0.84
N SER A 115 18.99 12.31 0.34
CA SER A 115 18.49 13.00 -0.86
C SER A 115 18.08 14.46 -0.61
N GLY A 116 18.07 14.90 0.65
CA GLY A 116 17.57 16.22 1.06
C GLY A 116 16.04 16.33 1.14
N VAL A 117 15.31 15.24 0.89
CA VAL A 117 13.84 15.19 0.95
C VAL A 117 13.38 14.45 2.21
N PRO A 118 12.36 14.96 2.93
CA PRO A 118 11.79 14.24 4.07
C PRO A 118 11.27 12.86 3.65
N VAL A 119 11.61 11.83 4.42
CA VAL A 119 11.13 10.47 4.18
C VAL A 119 9.62 10.40 4.44
N PRO A 120 8.79 10.02 3.45
CA PRO A 120 7.35 9.87 3.67
C PRO A 120 7.01 8.84 4.75
N SER A 121 6.10 9.19 5.64
CA SER A 121 5.64 8.34 6.74
C SER A 121 4.97 7.05 6.25
N VAL A 122 4.30 7.09 5.10
CA VAL A 122 3.66 5.92 4.46
C VAL A 122 4.65 4.81 4.10
N LEU A 123 5.93 5.12 3.88
CA LEU A 123 6.97 4.12 3.60
C LEU A 123 7.43 3.38 4.86
N ARG A 124 7.25 3.99 6.04
CA ARG A 124 7.65 3.44 7.34
C ARG A 124 6.51 3.57 8.36
N PRO A 125 5.31 3.07 8.05
CA PRO A 125 4.10 3.37 8.83
C PRO A 125 4.19 2.84 10.27
N TYR A 126 5.05 1.85 10.50
CA TYR A 126 5.21 1.15 11.78
C TYR A 126 6.57 1.40 12.45
N GLY A 127 7.46 2.18 11.82
CA GLY A 127 8.82 2.36 12.31
C GLY A 127 9.49 1.01 12.66
N GLY A 128 9.97 0.90 13.89
CA GLY A 128 10.60 -0.33 14.42
C GLY A 128 9.68 -1.55 14.53
N ALA A 129 8.36 -1.35 14.50
CA ALA A 129 7.38 -2.44 14.60
C ALA A 129 7.08 -3.13 13.25
N THR A 130 7.75 -2.76 12.17
CA THR A 130 7.54 -3.34 10.83
C THR A 130 7.72 -4.87 10.82
N GLY A 131 8.82 -5.37 11.40
CA GLY A 131 9.08 -6.82 11.50
C GLY A 131 8.00 -7.56 12.31
N PRO A 132 7.73 -7.15 13.56
CA PRO A 132 6.65 -7.73 14.37
C PRO A 132 5.29 -7.72 13.68
N ARG A 133 4.88 -6.62 13.04
CA ARG A 133 3.60 -6.53 12.34
C ARG A 133 3.51 -7.45 11.13
N TRP A 134 4.62 -7.63 10.41
CA TRP A 134 4.71 -8.58 9.32
C TRP A 134 4.59 -10.04 9.81
N GLN A 135 5.26 -10.38 10.92
CA GLN A 135 5.14 -11.72 11.49
C GLN A 135 3.73 -12.00 12.00
N ALA A 136 3.08 -11.04 12.66
CA ALA A 136 1.69 -11.15 13.08
C ALA A 136 0.76 -11.40 11.88
N TYR A 137 0.96 -10.67 10.78
CA TYR A 137 0.21 -10.92 9.54
C TYR A 137 0.41 -12.34 9.01
N ARG A 138 1.66 -12.81 8.91
CA ARG A 138 1.98 -14.16 8.43
C ARG A 138 1.37 -15.25 9.30
N ALA A 139 1.38 -15.05 10.63
CA ALA A 139 0.80 -15.99 11.58
C ALA A 139 -0.72 -16.11 11.35
N THR A 140 -1.44 -14.98 11.24
CA THR A 140 -2.89 -14.99 10.97
C THR A 140 -3.21 -15.61 9.61
N ALA A 141 -2.49 -15.24 8.56
CA ALA A 141 -2.69 -15.79 7.22
C ALA A 141 -2.48 -17.32 7.17
N ARG A 142 -1.42 -17.80 7.83
CA ARG A 142 -1.13 -19.23 7.94
C ARG A 142 -2.18 -19.98 8.77
N ALA A 143 -2.62 -19.41 9.88
CA ALA A 143 -3.64 -20.01 10.73
C ALA A 143 -4.99 -20.14 10.00
N TRP A 144 -5.38 -19.11 9.24
CA TRP A 144 -6.61 -19.16 8.45
C TRP A 144 -6.58 -20.19 7.32
N ALA A 145 -5.45 -20.26 6.59
CA ALA A 145 -5.26 -21.22 5.51
C ALA A 145 -5.25 -22.67 6.04
N GLY A 146 -4.55 -22.93 7.16
CA GLY A 146 -4.38 -24.28 7.70
C GLY A 146 -3.75 -25.22 6.67
N ASP A 147 -4.24 -26.45 6.62
CA ASP A 147 -3.85 -27.47 5.63
C ASP A 147 -4.80 -27.54 4.43
N ASP A 148 -5.71 -26.56 4.27
CA ASP A 148 -6.70 -26.52 3.20
C ASP A 148 -6.12 -25.82 1.94
N PRO A 149 -5.85 -26.56 0.85
CA PRO A 149 -5.26 -25.98 -0.35
C PRO A 149 -6.17 -24.92 -1.01
N ALA A 150 -7.49 -25.08 -0.93
CA ALA A 150 -8.42 -24.13 -1.55
C ALA A 150 -8.39 -22.76 -0.85
N ARG A 151 -8.16 -22.75 0.48
CA ARG A 151 -7.95 -21.49 1.22
C ARG A 151 -6.63 -20.85 0.86
N ALA A 152 -5.56 -21.63 0.78
CA ALA A 152 -4.26 -21.13 0.35
C ALA A 152 -4.34 -20.51 -1.05
N ASP A 153 -5.00 -21.19 -2.00
CA ASP A 153 -5.22 -20.70 -3.36
C ASP A 153 -6.04 -19.40 -3.37
N ALA A 154 -7.12 -19.31 -2.57
CA ALA A 154 -7.92 -18.09 -2.48
C ALA A 154 -7.11 -16.88 -1.97
N LEU A 155 -6.19 -17.10 -1.02
CA LEU A 155 -5.26 -16.05 -0.55
C LEU A 155 -4.29 -15.61 -1.64
N VAL A 156 -3.69 -16.57 -2.34
CA VAL A 156 -2.78 -16.31 -3.46
C VAL A 156 -3.49 -15.53 -4.57
N GLN A 157 -4.70 -15.94 -4.95
CA GLN A 157 -5.50 -15.25 -5.97
C GLN A 157 -5.85 -13.81 -5.57
N GLY A 158 -6.14 -13.58 -4.28
CA GLY A 158 -6.33 -12.23 -3.73
C GLY A 158 -5.07 -11.36 -3.88
N ALA A 159 -3.90 -11.91 -3.59
CA ALA A 159 -2.62 -11.21 -3.75
C ALA A 159 -2.30 -10.93 -5.22
N VAL A 160 -2.47 -11.91 -6.12
CA VAL A 160 -2.28 -11.76 -7.57
C VAL A 160 -3.19 -10.66 -8.13
N THR A 161 -4.49 -10.72 -7.82
CA THR A 161 -5.47 -9.69 -8.23
C THR A 161 -5.05 -8.30 -7.79
N THR A 162 -4.52 -8.19 -6.56
CA THR A 162 -4.05 -6.92 -6.00
C THR A 162 -2.78 -6.42 -6.68
N PHE A 163 -1.82 -7.30 -6.96
CA PHE A 163 -0.60 -6.95 -7.71
C PHE A 163 -0.90 -6.55 -9.15
N ASP A 164 -1.79 -7.26 -9.84
CA ASP A 164 -2.18 -6.92 -11.23
C ASP A 164 -2.85 -5.55 -11.30
N ALA A 165 -3.71 -5.23 -10.34
CA ALA A 165 -4.32 -3.91 -10.23
C ALA A 165 -3.26 -2.83 -9.94
N LEU A 166 -2.30 -3.12 -9.06
CA LEU A 166 -1.20 -2.20 -8.72
C LEU A 166 -0.25 -1.95 -9.90
N ASP A 167 0.10 -2.99 -10.67
CA ASP A 167 0.94 -2.85 -11.88
C ASP A 167 0.25 -1.94 -12.91
N ARG A 168 -1.04 -2.19 -13.21
CA ARG A 168 -1.83 -1.31 -14.10
C ARG A 168 -1.89 0.12 -13.59
N HIS A 169 -2.12 0.30 -12.30
CA HIS A 169 -2.15 1.63 -11.65
C HIS A 169 -0.83 2.36 -11.81
N CYS A 170 0.29 1.69 -11.54
CA CYS A 170 1.62 2.28 -11.70
C CYS A 170 1.97 2.61 -13.15
N ARG A 171 1.57 1.78 -14.12
CA ARG A 171 1.78 2.05 -15.55
C ARG A 171 0.99 3.27 -16.04
N GLY A 172 -0.27 3.40 -15.61
CA GLY A 172 -1.11 4.56 -15.96
C GLY A 172 -0.59 5.90 -15.42
N LEU A 173 0.34 5.88 -14.46
CA LEU A 173 0.93 7.08 -13.86
C LEU A 173 2.26 7.49 -14.49
N VAL A 174 2.85 6.66 -15.35
CA VAL A 174 4.03 7.02 -16.14
C VAL A 174 3.50 7.52 -17.50
N PRO A 175 3.64 8.82 -17.82
CA PRO A 175 3.35 9.28 -19.17
C PRO A 175 4.19 8.45 -20.14
N GLU A 176 3.60 7.93 -21.22
CA GLU A 176 4.40 7.38 -22.31
C GLU A 176 5.46 8.41 -22.68
N ARG A 177 6.73 8.01 -22.68
CA ARG A 177 7.78 8.88 -23.21
C ARG A 177 7.40 9.11 -24.66
N ALA A 178 7.02 10.35 -24.99
CA ALA A 178 6.85 10.75 -26.37
C ALA A 178 8.14 10.40 -27.11
N ALA A 179 8.01 9.48 -28.08
CA ALA A 179 9.08 9.06 -28.98
C ALA A 179 9.46 10.20 -29.93
#